data_AF-A0A5S6RC95-F1
#
_entry.id   AF-A0A5S6RC95-F1
#
_cell.length_a   1.000
_cell.length_b   1.000
_cell.length_c   1.000
_cell.angle_alpha   90.00
_cell.angle_beta   90.00
_cell.angle_gamma   90.00
#
_symmetry.space_group_name_H-M   'P 1'
#
loop_
_entity.id
_entity.type
_entity.pdbx_description
1 polymer ?
#
loop_
_entity_poly.entity_id
_entity_poly.type
_entity_poly.pdbx_seq_one_letter_code
_entity_poly.pdbx_strand_id
1 'polypeptide(L)'
;MFAIKYDLVANHTKHGIEKPLMTCCGHGGPPYNYDPKKSCTANDKDLCKLGEKFISWDGVHFTDAANEIVASKVISGEFSIPRIKLTASVVRPKKAKNSRL
;
A
#
# COMPACT_ATOMS: atom_id res chain seq x y z
N MET A 1 -2.28 -12.25 0.69
CA MET A 1 -2.57 -10.80 0.64
C MET A 1 -3.59 -10.35 1.69
N PHE A 2 -4.69 -11.10 1.93
CA PHE A 2 -5.73 -10.70 2.91
C PHE A 2 -5.17 -10.40 4.31
N ALA A 3 -4.32 -11.27 4.85
CA ALA A 3 -3.72 -11.07 6.18
C ALA A 3 -2.93 -9.75 6.30
N ILE A 4 -2.20 -9.35 5.26
CA ILE A 4 -1.45 -8.08 5.24
C ILE A 4 -2.41 -6.89 5.26
N LYS A 5 -3.46 -6.93 4.43
CA LYS A 5 -4.47 -5.86 4.39
C LYS A 5 -5.23 -5.75 5.72
N TYR A 6 -5.57 -6.89 6.32
CA TYR A 6 -6.21 -6.94 7.62
C TYR A 6 -5.32 -6.34 8.71
N ASP A 7 -4.02 -6.69 8.76
CA ASP A 7 -3.06 -6.08 9.68
C ASP A 7 -2.97 -4.57 9.50
N LEU A 8 -2.92 -4.08 8.26
CA LEU A 8 -2.83 -2.65 7.95
C LEU A 8 -4.01 -1.86 8.53
N VAL A 9 -5.23 -2.39 8.43
CA VAL A 9 -6.45 -1.76 8.96
C VAL A 9 -6.58 -1.96 10.47
N ALA A 10 -6.41 -3.18 10.97
CA ALA A 10 -6.62 -3.51 12.38
C ALA A 10 -5.53 -2.93 13.30
N ASN A 11 -4.30 -2.78 12.81
CA ASN A 11 -3.16 -2.22 13.55
C ASN A 11 -2.72 -0.85 13.02
N HIS A 12 -3.63 -0.08 12.43
CA HIS A 12 -3.34 1.18 11.73
C HIS A 12 -2.50 2.19 12.52
N THR A 13 -2.69 2.30 13.84
CA THR A 13 -1.91 3.19 14.70
C THR A 13 -0.43 2.82 14.75
N LYS A 14 -0.09 1.53 14.71
CA LYS A 14 1.31 1.05 14.64
C LYS A 14 1.99 1.46 13.33
N HIS A 15 1.21 1.70 12.28
CA HIS A 15 1.65 2.12 10.97
C HIS A 15 1.61 3.66 10.80
N GLY A 16 1.24 4.40 11.85
CA GLY A 16 1.13 5.85 11.83
C GLY A 16 -0.06 6.39 11.03
N ILE A 17 -1.12 5.58 10.89
CA ILE A 17 -2.37 5.98 10.23
C ILE A 17 -3.41 6.29 11.31
N GLU A 18 -3.99 7.49 11.29
CA GLU A 18 -5.01 7.89 12.26
C GLU A 18 -6.41 7.42 11.87
N LYS A 19 -6.76 7.51 10.59
CA LYS A 19 -8.11 7.24 10.07
C LYS A 19 -8.08 6.08 9.07
N PRO A 20 -8.16 4.82 9.54
CA PRO A 20 -7.94 3.64 8.70
C PRO A 20 -9.01 3.41 7.64
N LEU A 21 -10.21 3.97 7.84
CA LEU A 21 -11.37 3.75 6.98
C LEU A 21 -11.68 4.94 6.05
N MET A 22 -11.07 6.10 6.29
CA MET A 22 -11.24 7.24 5.41
C MET A 22 -10.36 7.11 4.16
N THR A 23 -10.84 7.62 3.03
CA THR A 23 -10.03 7.84 1.83
C THR A 23 -9.34 9.21 1.89
N CYS A 24 -8.16 9.33 1.28
CA CYS A 24 -7.51 10.63 1.13
C CYS A 24 -8.26 11.51 0.12
N CYS A 25 -8.70 10.92 -1.00
CA CYS A 25 -9.45 11.59 -2.04
C CYS A 25 -10.84 11.00 -2.13
N GLY A 26 -11.87 11.83 -1.97
CA GLY A 26 -13.23 11.38 -2.19
C GLY A 26 -14.27 12.41 -1.82
N HIS A 27 -15.42 11.95 -1.35
CA HIS A 27 -16.60 12.78 -1.16
C HIS A 27 -17.45 12.27 0.01
N GLY A 28 -18.15 13.20 0.65
CA GLY A 28 -19.17 12.89 1.67
C GLY A 28 -18.65 12.88 3.10
N GLY A 29 -17.34 13.06 3.32
CA GLY A 29 -16.76 13.20 4.65
C GLY A 29 -16.77 11.90 5.49
N PRO A 30 -16.51 12.00 6.81
CA PRO A 30 -16.43 10.83 7.68
C PRO A 30 -17.73 9.98 7.67
N PRO A 31 -17.63 8.65 7.88
CA PRO A 31 -16.44 7.92 8.32
C PRO A 31 -15.56 7.37 7.19
N TYR A 32 -16.00 7.43 5.93
CA TYR A 32 -15.30 6.79 4.80
C TYR A 32 -14.76 7.78 3.76
N ASN A 33 -15.40 8.94 3.61
CA ASN A 33 -15.13 9.91 2.54
C ASN A 33 -15.19 9.29 1.13
N TYR A 34 -16.14 8.38 0.90
CA TYR A 34 -16.27 7.65 -0.36
C TYR A 34 -17.71 7.72 -0.89
N ASP A 35 -17.83 8.09 -2.17
CA ASP A 35 -19.08 8.03 -2.94
C ASP A 35 -18.83 7.21 -4.22
N PRO A 36 -19.46 6.04 -4.39
CA PRO A 36 -19.26 5.19 -5.58
C PRO A 36 -19.70 5.85 -6.90
N LYS A 37 -20.43 6.97 -6.84
CA LYS A 37 -20.88 7.72 -8.03
C LYS A 37 -19.92 8.86 -8.40
N LYS A 38 -18.92 9.16 -7.58
CA LYS A 38 -17.97 10.25 -7.81
C LYS A 38 -16.53 9.76 -7.73
N SER A 39 -15.78 10.00 -8.81
CA SER A 39 -14.36 9.66 -8.87
C SER A 39 -13.49 10.77 -8.28
N CYS A 40 -12.25 10.40 -7.94
CA CYS A 40 -11.20 11.35 -7.57
C CYS A 40 -10.76 12.29 -8.74
N THR A 41 -11.32 12.12 -9.94
CA THR A 41 -11.12 13.06 -11.05
C THR A 41 -12.13 14.21 -11.05
N ALA A 42 -13.17 14.16 -10.20
CA ALA A 42 -14.13 15.24 -10.06
C ALA A 42 -13.47 16.53 -9.52
N ASN A 43 -14.05 17.68 -9.88
CA ASN A 43 -13.53 18.98 -9.47
C ASN A 43 -13.82 19.31 -8.00
N ASP A 44 -14.90 18.75 -7.45
CA ASP A 44 -15.44 19.01 -6.11
C ASP A 44 -15.01 17.97 -5.06
N LYS A 45 -13.89 17.28 -5.29
CA LYS A 45 -13.35 16.26 -4.38
C LYS A 45 -12.77 16.86 -3.11
N ASP A 46 -12.98 16.17 -2.01
CA ASP A 46 -12.31 16.39 -0.74
C ASP A 46 -10.96 15.67 -0.76
N LEU A 47 -9.87 16.43 -0.58
CA LEU A 47 -8.50 15.90 -0.50
C LEU A 47 -7.98 15.98 0.93
N CYS A 48 -7.22 14.97 1.33
CA CYS A 48 -6.49 14.97 2.57
C CYS A 48 -5.36 16.01 2.56
N LYS A 49 -4.87 16.39 3.75
CA LYS A 49 -3.79 17.37 3.85
C LYS A 49 -2.45 16.73 3.49
N LEU A 50 -1.56 17.54 2.94
CA LEU A 50 -0.20 17.10 2.65
C LEU A 50 0.48 16.56 3.91
N GLY A 51 1.05 15.36 3.82
CA GLY A 51 1.75 14.68 4.92
C GLY A 51 0.88 13.78 5.79
N GLU A 52 -0.46 13.81 5.65
CA GLU A 52 -1.32 12.85 6.33
C GLU A 52 -1.19 11.45 5.71
N LYS A 53 -1.20 10.41 6.56
CA LYS A 53 -1.10 9.02 6.13
C LYS A 53 -2.46 8.35 6.13
N PHE A 54 -2.89 7.91 4.95
CA PHE A 54 -4.15 7.20 4.72
C PHE A 54 -3.88 5.81 4.14
N ILE A 55 -4.75 4.84 4.43
CA ILE A 55 -4.70 3.52 3.79
C ILE A 55 -5.17 3.64 2.34
N SER A 56 -6.35 4.21 2.16
CA SER A 56 -7.04 4.27 0.87
C SER A 56 -6.85 5.64 0.21
N TRP A 57 -6.52 5.62 -1.08
CA TRP A 57 -6.50 6.82 -1.91
C TRP A 57 -7.93 7.25 -2.24
N ASP A 58 -8.73 6.38 -2.87
CA ASP A 58 -10.03 6.72 -3.45
C ASP A 58 -11.16 5.70 -3.15
N GLY A 59 -10.91 4.77 -2.22
CA GLY A 59 -11.82 3.67 -1.90
C GLY A 59 -11.49 2.36 -2.63
N VAL A 60 -10.63 2.42 -3.65
CA VAL A 60 -10.23 1.25 -4.46
C VAL A 60 -8.72 1.02 -4.39
N HIS A 61 -7.94 2.09 -4.47
CA HIS A 61 -6.47 2.05 -4.51
C HIS A 61 -5.84 2.38 -3.16
N PHE A 62 -4.65 1.85 -2.92
CA PHE A 62 -3.82 2.25 -1.80
C PHE A 62 -3.05 3.54 -2.10
N THR A 63 -2.79 4.32 -1.06
CA THR A 63 -1.81 5.40 -1.12
C THR A 63 -0.39 4.83 -1.23
N ASP A 64 0.58 5.69 -1.57
CA ASP A 64 1.99 5.31 -1.60
C ASP A 64 2.48 4.79 -0.24
N ALA A 65 2.10 5.44 0.86
CA ALA A 65 2.47 5.03 2.21
C ALA A 65 1.90 3.63 2.56
N ALA A 66 0.66 3.35 2.17
CA ALA A 66 0.07 2.03 2.35
C ALA A 66 0.73 0.97 1.46
N ASN A 67 1.03 1.31 0.20
CA ASN A 67 1.75 0.42 -0.72
C ASN A 67 3.16 0.09 -0.22
N GLU A 68 3.88 1.04 0.36
CA GLU A 68 5.20 0.80 0.96
C GLU A 68 5.11 -0.27 2.06
N ILE A 69 4.14 -0.14 2.97
CA ILE A 69 3.92 -1.11 4.05
C ILE A 69 3.57 -2.48 3.47
N VAL A 70 2.60 -2.56 2.56
CA VAL A 70 2.18 -3.83 1.94
C VAL A 70 3.34 -4.48 1.18
N ALA A 71 4.10 -3.70 0.41
CA ALA A 71 5.26 -4.19 -0.34
C ALA A 71 6.33 -4.74 0.59
N SER A 72 6.65 -4.05 1.69
CA SER A 72 7.63 -4.53 2.69
C SER A 72 7.24 -5.90 3.27
N LYS A 73 5.95 -6.08 3.60
CA LYS A 73 5.41 -7.35 4.10
C LYS A 73 5.47 -8.45 3.05
N VAL A 74 5.20 -8.13 1.79
CA VAL A 74 5.32 -9.09 0.67
C VAL A 74 6.79 -9.50 0.47
N ILE A 75 7.71 -8.54 0.44
CA ILE A 75 9.15 -8.76 0.26
C ILE A 75 9.74 -9.62 1.38
N SER A 76 9.24 -9.48 2.61
CA SER A 76 9.66 -10.28 3.76
C SER A 76 9.51 -11.80 3.56
N GLY A 77 8.58 -12.24 2.69
CA GLY A 77 8.28 -13.66 2.48
C GLY A 77 7.51 -14.32 3.63
N GLU A 78 7.16 -13.61 4.70
CA GLU A 78 6.44 -14.18 5.87
C GLU A 78 5.04 -14.71 5.50
N PHE A 79 4.45 -14.13 4.45
CA PHE A 79 3.10 -14.45 3.96
C PHE A 79 3.10 -15.27 2.66
N SER A 80 4.26 -15.73 2.18
CA SER A 80 4.35 -16.58 0.98
C SER A 80 4.28 -18.07 1.33
N ILE A 81 3.86 -18.89 0.36
CA ILE A 81 3.90 -20.35 0.45
C ILE A 81 4.66 -20.86 -0.78
N PRO A 82 5.88 -21.44 -0.61
CA PRO A 82 6.63 -21.58 0.64
C PRO A 82 7.09 -20.22 1.21
N ARG A 83 7.41 -20.16 2.51
CA ARG A 83 7.94 -18.94 3.16
C ARG A 83 9.38 -18.70 2.70
N ILE A 84 9.55 -17.84 1.72
CA ILE A 84 10.85 -17.50 1.15
C ILE A 84 10.92 -16.00 0.94
N LYS A 85 12.01 -15.37 1.39
CA LYS A 85 12.26 -13.95 1.14
C LYS A 85 12.34 -13.73 -0.37
N LEU A 86 11.54 -12.81 -0.91
CA LEU A 86 11.53 -12.56 -2.36
C LEU A 86 12.93 -12.17 -2.86
N THR A 87 13.69 -11.43 -2.06
CA THR A 87 15.07 -11.05 -2.38
C THR A 87 16.04 -12.24 -2.45
N ALA A 88 15.75 -13.33 -1.73
CA ALA A 88 16.53 -14.56 -1.79
C ALA A 88 16.16 -15.41 -3.02
N SER A 89 14.94 -15.27 -3.55
CA SER A 89 14.46 -15.97 -4.74
C SER A 89 14.91 -15.35 -6.06
N VAL A 90 15.35 -14.08 -6.06
CA VAL A 90 15.90 -13.45 -7.26
C VAL A 90 17.23 -14.13 -7.61
N VAL A 91 17.21 -14.95 -8.67
CA VAL A 91 18.43 -15.48 -9.29
C VAL A 91 19.24 -14.30 -9.80
N ARG A 92 20.33 -13.96 -9.11
CA ARG A 92 21.27 -12.97 -9.62
C ARG A 92 21.92 -13.53 -10.88
N PRO A 93 21.93 -12.79 -12.00
CA PRO A 93 22.67 -13.22 -13.17
C PRO A 93 24.14 -13.43 -12.76
N LYS A 94 24.72 -14.59 -13.11
CA LYS A 94 26.16 -14.81 -12.92
C LYS A 94 26.89 -13.71 -13.67
N LYS A 95 27.77 -12.95 -13.01
CA LYS A 95 28.70 -12.04 -13.70
C LYS A 95 29.42 -12.86 -14.76
N ALA A 96 29.27 -12.49 -16.03
CA ALA A 96 30.07 -13.05 -17.11
C ALA A 96 31.56 -12.81 -16.76
N LYS A 97 32.34 -13.88 -16.64
CA LYS A 97 33.79 -13.76 -16.51
C LYS A 97 34.29 -13.28 -17.88
N ASN A 98 34.70 -12.01 -17.98
CA ASN A 98 35.45 -11.54 -19.14
C ASN A 98 36.78 -12.29 -19.19
N SER A 99 36.87 -13.35 -20.00
CA SER A 99 38.15 -13.87 -20.46
C SER A 99 38.69 -12.89 -21.51
N ARG A 100 39.64 -12.05 -21.09
CA ARG A 100 40.48 -11.32 -22.04
C ARG A 100 41.26 -12.35 -22.87
N LEU A 101 41.13 -12.24 -24.19
CA LEU A 101 42.17 -12.67 -25.13
C LEU A 101 43.37 -11.72 -24.99
#